data_AF-A0A5A7ZLP6-F1
#
_entry.id   AF-A0A5A7ZLP6-F1
#
_cell.length_a   1.000
_cell.length_b   1.000
_cell.length_c   1.000
_cell.angle_alpha   90.00
_cell.angle_beta   90.00
_cell.angle_gamma   90.00
#
_symmetry.space_group_name_H-M   'P 1'
#
loop_
_entity.id
_entity.type
_entity.pdbx_description
1 polymer ?
#
loop_
_entity_poly.entity_id
_entity_poly.type
_entity_poly.pdbx_seq_one_letter_code
_entity_poly.pdbx_strand_id
1 'polypeptide(L)'
;MTSTRGGYARITAALTIVIVMIAAGWLHRSPWVVALATPPFTVLYALGKWNAWTAAWRAGGVKQIVAATMVTLPIQAVLAAVLYLLGLGLGRLVGGYRPLAALSAGDVVAALVLFGIGAALSAVIIRIEKAPVPIEAATHTEEAEVDVDPTPLAVDTFFVSPGYWRVNAARTALEKRGEAVVRPPLAAREDMIAAAEQRLGVRLPDTLRTLYGVHNGGYVDWLYVPLKADPQPVYDDWRGAFSIDYSQLAPVETLRTVTEHYHDFTDDPDEIPAGADQQIILQARYGDMTLLDYSRGPVPRVLIVDYDKYDEDPVDIAFDDFDTFFAALRRDRTRSRDTAPTRPLGAPLSEAAQDHRARRFWGAGSAHPFHANAGAAEHGADDDLVAATHARLGVTLPAGLITLWRAKNGGGVASRFVGTADDRTEVMRFPVPMEYIVSLAELSDRIEFPPGETPWGQRHPGADRLMVLEADHDRAVLLDYRDGPDPAVLVVTDLGRPLTEVSRFEDWDALVAQLRFQIGGWDDVAAPHPDEL
;
A
#
# COMPACT_ATOMS: atom_id res chain seq x y z
N MET A 1 -17.24 14.48 1.65
CA MET A 1 -17.70 13.41 0.74
C MET A 1 -18.55 14.02 -0.38
N THR A 2 -18.17 13.85 -1.64
CA THR A 2 -19.00 14.27 -2.79
C THR A 2 -20.21 13.34 -2.90
N SER A 3 -21.42 13.89 -3.01
CA SER A 3 -22.60 13.03 -3.21
C SER A 3 -22.45 12.25 -4.51
N THR A 4 -22.74 10.95 -4.50
CA THR A 4 -22.66 10.08 -5.69
C THR A 4 -23.45 10.67 -6.87
N ARG A 5 -24.56 11.37 -6.56
CA ARG A 5 -25.40 12.09 -7.54
C ARG A 5 -24.68 13.28 -8.20
N GLY A 6 -23.91 14.06 -7.44
CA GLY A 6 -23.07 15.14 -7.97
C GLY A 6 -21.96 14.61 -8.90
N GLY A 7 -21.35 13.49 -8.53
CA GLY A 7 -20.37 12.79 -9.37
C GLY A 7 -20.93 12.39 -10.73
N TYR A 8 -22.08 11.71 -10.76
CA TYR A 8 -22.72 11.32 -12.03
C TYR A 8 -23.09 12.51 -12.91
N ALA A 9 -23.64 13.59 -12.34
CA ALA A 9 -24.01 14.77 -13.10
C ALA A 9 -22.80 15.44 -13.79
N ARG A 10 -21.65 15.49 -13.10
CA ARG A 10 -20.39 16.01 -13.67
C ARG A 10 -19.89 15.15 -14.83
N ILE A 11 -19.92 13.82 -14.68
CA ILE A 11 -19.51 12.89 -15.73
C ILE A 11 -20.40 13.03 -16.96
N THR A 12 -21.73 13.08 -16.78
CA THR A 12 -22.68 13.25 -17.89
C THR A 12 -22.48 14.59 -18.61
N ALA A 13 -22.25 15.68 -17.88
CA ALA A 13 -21.98 16.99 -18.47
C ALA A 13 -20.67 16.99 -19.29
N ALA A 14 -19.60 16.42 -18.73
CA ALA A 14 -18.31 16.30 -19.41
C ALA A 14 -18.44 15.46 -20.70
N LEU A 15 -19.10 14.31 -20.61
CA LEU A 15 -19.30 13.40 -21.75
C LEU A 15 -20.11 14.06 -22.86
N THR A 16 -21.16 14.80 -22.52
CA THR A 16 -22.01 15.51 -23.48
C THR A 16 -21.18 16.45 -24.36
N ILE A 17 -20.25 17.17 -23.75
CA ILE A 17 -19.45 18.18 -24.45
C ILE A 17 -18.35 17.56 -25.29
N VAL A 18 -17.75 16.47 -24.79
CA VAL A 18 -16.83 15.65 -25.58
C VAL A 18 -17.54 15.15 -26.85
N ILE A 19 -18.74 14.60 -26.72
CA ILE A 19 -19.53 14.10 -27.84
C ILE A 19 -19.87 15.22 -28.82
N VAL A 20 -20.27 16.40 -28.34
CA VAL A 20 -20.63 17.54 -29.21
C VAL A 20 -19.44 18.01 -30.06
N MET A 21 -18.22 18.07 -29.50
CA MET A 21 -17.04 18.48 -30.27
C MET A 21 -16.62 17.44 -31.31
N ILE A 22 -16.67 16.15 -30.95
CA ILE A 22 -16.43 15.05 -31.89
C ILE A 22 -17.48 15.08 -33.01
N ALA A 23 -18.76 15.28 -32.68
CA ALA A 23 -19.83 15.37 -33.66
C ALA A 23 -19.66 16.58 -34.60
N ALA A 24 -19.23 17.73 -34.09
CA ALA A 24 -18.93 18.91 -34.92
C ALA A 24 -17.82 18.63 -35.94
N GLY A 25 -16.77 17.92 -35.52
CA GLY A 25 -15.72 17.43 -36.42
C GLY A 25 -16.24 16.44 -37.46
N TRP A 26 -16.98 15.43 -37.02
CA TRP A 26 -17.57 14.40 -37.88
C TRP A 26 -18.48 14.99 -38.96
N LEU A 27 -19.29 15.99 -38.59
CA LEU A 27 -20.18 16.71 -39.50
C LEU A 27 -19.46 17.77 -40.36
N HIS A 28 -18.13 17.82 -40.31
CA HIS A 28 -17.29 18.75 -41.07
C HIS A 28 -17.70 20.22 -40.88
N ARG A 29 -18.10 20.60 -39.66
CA ARG A 29 -18.43 21.99 -39.30
C ARG A 29 -17.19 22.87 -39.31
N SER A 30 -17.38 24.19 -39.28
CA SER A 30 -16.27 25.14 -39.32
C SER A 30 -15.29 24.94 -38.14
N PRO A 31 -13.96 25.00 -38.34
CA PRO A 31 -12.98 24.94 -37.25
C PRO A 31 -13.15 26.06 -36.21
N TRP A 32 -13.78 27.18 -36.58
CA TRP A 32 -14.11 28.27 -35.67
C TRP A 32 -15.05 27.85 -34.53
N VAL A 33 -15.74 26.71 -34.65
CA VAL A 33 -16.50 26.09 -33.56
C VAL A 33 -15.61 25.79 -32.34
N VAL A 34 -14.33 25.48 -32.54
CA VAL A 34 -13.37 25.29 -31.43
C VAL A 34 -13.26 26.55 -30.59
N ALA A 35 -13.07 27.72 -31.22
CA ALA A 35 -12.99 28.99 -30.51
C ALA A 35 -14.29 29.33 -29.78
N LEU A 36 -15.46 29.00 -30.36
CA LEU A 36 -16.76 29.18 -29.72
C LEU A 36 -17.00 28.22 -28.55
N ALA A 37 -16.38 27.03 -28.57
CA ALA A 37 -16.51 26.02 -27.52
C ALA A 37 -15.55 26.23 -26.35
N THR A 38 -14.45 26.97 -26.54
CA THR A 38 -13.45 27.22 -25.48
C THR A 38 -14.05 27.83 -24.21
N PRO A 39 -14.92 28.87 -24.25
CA PRO A 39 -15.52 29.41 -23.03
C PRO A 39 -16.41 28.39 -22.28
N PRO A 40 -17.34 27.65 -22.93
CA PRO A 40 -18.07 26.55 -22.28
C PRO A 40 -17.18 25.52 -21.57
N PHE A 41 -16.12 25.05 -22.23
CA PHE A 41 -15.17 24.09 -21.64
C PHE A 41 -14.46 24.68 -20.41
N THR A 42 -14.06 25.95 -20.49
CA THR A 42 -13.38 26.66 -19.40
C THR A 42 -14.28 26.82 -18.19
N VAL A 43 -15.55 27.20 -18.41
CA VAL A 43 -16.54 27.31 -17.35
C VAL A 43 -16.75 25.96 -16.65
N LEU A 44 -16.87 24.87 -17.41
CA LEU A 44 -17.08 23.55 -16.80
C LEU A 44 -15.85 22.98 -16.11
N TYR A 45 -14.65 23.24 -16.63
CA TYR A 45 -13.41 22.94 -15.93
C TYR A 45 -13.34 23.68 -14.59
N ALA A 46 -13.67 24.97 -14.59
CA ALA A 46 -13.69 25.77 -13.37
C ALA A 46 -14.70 25.24 -12.35
N LEU A 47 -15.84 24.77 -12.83
CA LEU A 47 -16.91 24.22 -11.99
C LEU A 47 -16.58 22.81 -11.47
N GLY A 48 -15.89 21.99 -12.25
CA GLY A 48 -15.36 20.70 -11.78
C GLY A 48 -14.31 20.86 -10.67
N LYS A 49 -13.62 22.01 -10.65
CA LYS A 49 -12.64 22.40 -9.63
C LYS A 49 -13.14 23.54 -8.74
N TRP A 50 -14.46 23.62 -8.50
CA TRP A 50 -15.09 24.75 -7.80
C TRP A 50 -14.37 25.16 -6.52
N ASN A 51 -13.97 24.20 -5.67
CA ASN A 51 -13.26 24.49 -4.41
C ASN A 51 -11.93 25.20 -4.64
N ALA A 52 -11.14 24.76 -5.63
CA ALA A 52 -9.87 25.40 -5.98
C ALA A 52 -10.08 26.82 -6.53
N TRP A 53 -11.15 27.05 -7.29
CA TRP A 53 -11.50 28.39 -7.77
C TRP A 53 -12.01 29.31 -6.67
N THR A 54 -12.77 28.78 -5.70
CA THR A 54 -13.15 29.54 -4.51
C THR A 54 -11.95 29.86 -3.61
N ALA A 55 -10.98 28.95 -3.50
CA ALA A 55 -9.73 29.19 -2.79
C ALA A 55 -8.90 30.27 -3.50
N ALA A 56 -8.76 30.18 -4.82
CA ALA A 56 -8.11 31.22 -5.63
C ALA A 56 -8.78 32.60 -5.50
N TRP A 57 -10.13 32.64 -5.44
CA TRP A 57 -10.88 33.86 -5.16
C TRP A 57 -10.57 34.42 -3.77
N ARG A 58 -10.52 33.58 -2.74
CA ARG A 58 -10.21 34.01 -1.36
C ARG A 58 -8.77 34.51 -1.22
N ALA A 59 -7.82 33.86 -1.88
CA ALA A 59 -6.40 34.18 -1.80
C ALA A 59 -6.01 35.48 -2.54
N GLY A 60 -6.57 35.74 -3.72
CA GLY A 60 -6.13 36.87 -4.57
C GLY A 60 -7.25 37.63 -5.29
N GLY A 61 -8.52 37.37 -4.95
CA GLY A 61 -9.67 38.05 -5.50
C GLY A 61 -9.79 37.94 -7.03
N VAL A 62 -10.28 39.02 -7.66
CA VAL A 62 -10.53 39.07 -9.11
C VAL A 62 -9.25 38.86 -9.92
N LYS A 63 -8.09 39.36 -9.45
CA LYS A 63 -6.82 39.26 -10.19
C LYS A 63 -6.40 37.79 -10.39
N GLN A 64 -6.52 36.98 -9.34
CA GLN A 64 -6.16 35.57 -9.39
C GLN A 64 -7.08 34.77 -10.31
N ILE A 65 -8.37 35.12 -10.36
CA ILE A 65 -9.35 34.48 -11.23
C ILE A 65 -9.08 34.80 -12.70
N VAL A 66 -8.75 36.06 -13.00
CA VAL A 66 -8.34 36.46 -14.35
C VAL A 66 -7.09 35.70 -14.77
N ALA A 67 -6.08 35.61 -13.89
CA ALA A 67 -4.86 34.85 -14.17
C ALA A 67 -5.14 33.35 -14.41
N ALA A 68 -5.90 32.70 -13.52
CA ALA A 68 -6.29 31.31 -13.67
C ALA A 68 -7.10 31.05 -14.96
N THR A 69 -7.96 32.00 -15.35
CA THR A 69 -8.74 31.92 -16.59
C THR A 69 -7.83 32.05 -17.82
N MET A 70 -6.87 32.97 -17.80
CA MET A 70 -5.90 33.15 -18.89
C MET A 70 -5.02 31.93 -19.11
N VAL A 71 -4.70 31.17 -18.07
CA VAL A 71 -3.98 29.89 -18.17
C VAL A 71 -4.90 28.76 -18.64
N THR A 72 -6.14 28.73 -18.15
CA THR A 72 -7.08 27.64 -18.46
C THR A 72 -7.60 27.72 -19.90
N LEU A 73 -7.86 28.91 -20.43
CA LEU A 73 -8.43 29.11 -21.76
C LEU A 73 -7.62 28.42 -22.90
N PRO A 74 -6.28 28.58 -23.00
CA PRO A 74 -5.49 27.87 -24.01
C PRO A 74 -5.57 26.35 -23.89
N ILE A 75 -5.52 25.81 -22.66
CA ILE A 75 -5.59 24.37 -22.41
C ILE A 75 -6.93 23.81 -22.92
N GLN A 76 -8.03 24.51 -22.62
CA GLN A 76 -9.36 24.10 -23.06
C GLN A 76 -9.54 24.25 -24.58
N ALA A 77 -8.93 25.26 -25.19
CA ALA A 77 -8.93 25.41 -26.64
C ALA A 77 -8.21 24.25 -27.34
N VAL A 78 -7.06 23.82 -26.81
CA VAL A 78 -6.31 22.66 -27.31
C VAL A 78 -7.14 21.38 -27.17
N LEU A 79 -7.76 21.15 -26.00
CA LEU A 79 -8.62 19.99 -25.78
C LEU A 79 -9.79 19.95 -26.77
N ALA A 80 -10.50 21.07 -26.94
CA ALA A 80 -11.59 21.18 -27.90
C ALA A 80 -11.12 20.96 -29.34
N ALA A 81 -9.93 21.45 -29.71
CA ALA A 81 -9.32 21.23 -31.02
C ALA A 81 -9.01 19.75 -31.27
N VAL A 82 -8.41 19.04 -30.29
CA VAL A 82 -8.10 17.61 -30.40
C VAL A 82 -9.38 16.80 -30.61
N LEU A 83 -10.42 17.04 -29.82
CA LEU A 83 -11.70 16.36 -29.94
C LEU A 83 -12.37 16.61 -31.29
N TYR A 84 -12.32 17.85 -31.78
CA TYR A 84 -12.81 18.21 -33.11
C TYR A 84 -12.03 17.48 -34.21
N LEU A 85 -10.69 17.45 -34.13
CA LEU A 85 -9.84 16.79 -35.12
C LEU A 85 -10.04 15.27 -35.14
N LEU A 86 -10.24 14.64 -33.97
CA LEU A 86 -10.63 13.23 -33.88
C LEU A 86 -11.94 12.97 -34.62
N GLY A 87 -12.96 13.79 -34.35
CA GLY A 87 -14.24 13.71 -35.07
C GLY A 87 -14.09 13.89 -36.58
N LEU A 88 -13.29 14.87 -37.01
CA LEU A 88 -13.03 15.16 -38.41
C LEU A 88 -12.30 13.99 -39.10
N GLY A 89 -11.29 13.41 -38.45
CA GLY A 89 -10.56 12.25 -38.93
C GLY A 89 -11.49 11.06 -39.12
N LEU A 90 -12.30 10.75 -38.10
CA LEU A 90 -13.29 9.68 -38.16
C LEU A 90 -14.35 9.91 -39.26
N GLY A 91 -14.86 11.13 -39.39
CA GLY A 91 -15.81 11.49 -40.42
C GLY A 91 -15.25 11.33 -41.84
N ARG A 92 -13.96 11.64 -42.04
CA ARG A 92 -13.27 11.45 -43.32
C ARG A 92 -12.99 9.99 -43.64
N LEU A 93 -12.65 9.19 -42.64
CA LEU A 93 -12.43 7.75 -42.81
C LEU A 93 -13.71 7.04 -43.26
N VAL A 94 -14.86 7.40 -42.70
CA VAL A 94 -16.14 6.73 -42.99
C VAL A 94 -16.86 7.35 -44.19
N GLY A 95 -16.89 8.67 -44.30
CA GLY A 95 -17.70 9.41 -45.27
C GLY A 95 -16.94 9.94 -46.49
N GLY A 96 -15.63 9.71 -46.58
CA GLY A 96 -14.76 10.30 -47.60
C GLY A 96 -14.50 11.79 -47.38
N TYR A 97 -13.82 12.43 -48.34
CA TYR A 97 -13.51 13.85 -48.27
C TYR A 97 -14.76 14.72 -48.51
N ARG A 98 -15.15 15.52 -47.52
CA ARG A 98 -16.14 16.59 -47.65
C ARG A 98 -15.50 17.95 -47.34
N PRO A 99 -15.85 19.02 -48.08
CA PRO A 99 -15.37 20.36 -47.76
C PRO A 99 -15.91 20.79 -46.38
N LEU A 100 -15.11 21.56 -45.65
CA LEU A 100 -15.52 22.13 -44.36
C LEU A 100 -16.64 23.16 -44.60
N ALA A 101 -17.71 23.06 -43.81
CA ALA A 101 -18.78 24.04 -43.83
C ALA A 101 -18.31 25.40 -43.29
N ALA A 102 -18.83 26.48 -43.88
CA ALA A 102 -18.65 27.81 -43.32
C ALA A 102 -19.32 27.91 -41.94
N LEU A 103 -18.79 28.80 -41.08
CA LEU A 103 -19.39 29.09 -39.79
C LEU A 103 -20.81 29.65 -40.02
N SER A 104 -21.81 29.03 -39.41
CA SER A 104 -23.21 29.46 -39.56
C SER A 104 -23.77 29.99 -38.24
N ALA A 105 -24.90 30.69 -38.32
CA ALA A 105 -25.65 31.10 -37.13
C ALA A 105 -26.02 29.89 -36.24
N GLY A 106 -26.24 28.72 -36.83
CA GLY A 106 -26.50 27.48 -36.09
C GLY A 106 -25.35 27.05 -35.18
N ASP A 107 -24.10 27.31 -35.58
CA ASP A 107 -22.92 26.98 -34.77
C ASP A 107 -22.82 27.88 -33.53
N VAL A 108 -23.11 29.18 -33.71
CA VAL A 108 -23.14 30.15 -32.61
C VAL A 108 -24.27 29.82 -31.63
N VAL A 109 -25.47 29.52 -32.15
CA VAL A 109 -26.61 29.10 -31.32
C VAL A 109 -26.29 27.81 -30.55
N ALA A 110 -25.69 26.82 -31.21
CA ALA A 110 -25.30 25.57 -30.55
C ALA A 110 -24.29 25.81 -29.41
N ALA A 111 -23.28 26.66 -29.63
CA ALA A 111 -22.31 27.01 -28.59
C ALA A 111 -22.96 27.74 -27.40
N LEU A 112 -23.88 28.67 -27.66
CA LEU A 112 -24.64 29.38 -26.62
C LEU A 112 -25.55 28.44 -25.83
N VAL A 113 -26.22 27.50 -26.50
CA VAL A 113 -27.05 26.47 -25.84
C VAL A 113 -26.19 25.57 -24.96
N LEU A 114 -25.04 25.11 -25.46
CA LEU A 114 -24.11 24.28 -24.71
C LEU A 114 -23.59 25.00 -23.46
N PHE A 115 -23.26 26.29 -23.60
CA PHE A 115 -22.89 27.16 -22.49
C PHE A 115 -24.01 27.25 -21.44
N GLY A 116 -25.25 27.52 -21.90
CA GLY A 116 -26.42 27.64 -21.02
C GLY A 116 -26.71 26.34 -20.26
N ILE A 117 -26.63 25.18 -20.93
CA ILE A 117 -26.78 23.86 -20.30
C ILE A 117 -25.68 23.63 -19.27
N GLY A 118 -24.42 23.90 -19.63
CA GLY A 118 -23.28 23.76 -18.72
C GLY A 118 -23.44 24.62 -17.47
N ALA A 119 -23.83 25.89 -17.62
CA ALA A 119 -24.09 26.79 -16.51
C ALA A 119 -25.27 26.34 -15.64
N ALA A 120 -26.39 25.90 -16.24
CA ALA A 120 -27.57 25.44 -15.52
C ALA A 120 -27.31 24.16 -14.72
N LEU A 121 -26.69 23.14 -15.35
CA LEU A 121 -26.29 21.90 -14.67
C LEU A 121 -25.35 22.19 -13.50
N SER A 122 -24.42 23.12 -13.70
CA SER A 122 -23.48 23.49 -12.65
C SER A 122 -24.15 24.20 -11.48
N ALA A 123 -25.10 25.11 -11.75
CA ALA A 123 -25.90 25.72 -10.68
C ALA A 123 -26.69 24.68 -9.89
N VAL A 124 -27.21 23.65 -10.57
CA VAL A 124 -27.88 22.52 -9.92
C VAL A 124 -26.91 21.69 -9.08
N ILE A 125 -25.72 21.35 -9.60
CA ILE A 125 -24.69 20.60 -8.86
C ILE A 125 -24.26 21.36 -7.60
N ILE A 126 -23.94 22.65 -7.73
CA ILE A 126 -23.58 23.51 -6.59
C ILE A 126 -24.72 23.54 -5.57
N ARG A 127 -25.97 23.61 -6.03
CA ARG A 127 -27.13 23.61 -5.13
C ARG A 127 -27.33 22.25 -4.44
N ILE A 128 -27.08 21.14 -5.12
CA ILE A 128 -27.14 19.79 -4.54
C ILE A 128 -26.02 19.60 -3.52
N GLU A 129 -24.82 20.10 -3.81
CA GLU A 129 -23.66 19.99 -2.92
C GLU A 129 -23.73 20.96 -1.73
N LYS A 130 -24.45 22.08 -1.87
CA LYS A 130 -24.76 23.02 -0.77
C LYS A 130 -26.05 22.73 -0.05
N ALA A 131 -26.90 21.83 -0.57
CA ALA A 131 -28.11 21.47 0.14
C ALA A 131 -27.68 20.80 1.45
N PRO A 132 -28.16 21.29 2.62
CA PRO A 132 -27.99 20.54 3.85
C PRO A 132 -28.59 19.17 3.57
N VAL A 133 -27.77 18.13 3.71
CA VAL A 133 -28.25 16.75 3.62
C VAL A 133 -29.43 16.68 4.59
N PRO A 134 -30.65 16.34 4.12
CA PRO A 134 -31.76 16.17 5.03
C PRO A 134 -31.29 15.17 6.06
N ILE A 135 -31.30 15.59 7.32
CA ILE A 135 -31.03 14.72 8.46
C ILE A 135 -32.23 13.76 8.51
N GLU A 136 -32.29 12.78 7.60
CA GLU A 136 -32.77 11.46 7.95
C GLU A 136 -32.00 11.13 9.21
N ALA A 137 -32.74 11.01 10.33
CA ALA A 137 -32.21 10.82 11.66
C ALA A 137 -30.88 10.08 11.59
N ALA A 138 -29.79 10.84 11.57
CA ALA A 138 -28.50 10.33 11.90
C ALA A 138 -28.75 9.91 13.34
N THR A 139 -28.92 8.59 13.53
CA THR A 139 -28.46 7.94 14.74
C THR A 139 -27.27 8.75 15.19
N HIS A 140 -27.34 9.34 16.39
CA HIS A 140 -26.16 9.87 17.06
C HIS A 140 -25.03 8.90 16.74
N THR A 141 -24.18 9.25 15.78
CA THR A 141 -22.91 8.57 15.62
C THR A 141 -22.23 9.05 16.88
N GLU A 142 -22.29 8.19 17.91
CA GLU A 142 -21.34 8.24 19.01
C GLU A 142 -20.02 8.67 18.37
N GLU A 143 -19.48 9.82 18.81
CA GLU A 143 -18.15 10.24 18.38
C GLU A 143 -17.26 9.02 18.50
N ALA A 144 -16.65 8.61 17.39
CA ALA A 144 -15.96 7.34 17.32
C ALA A 144 -14.93 7.29 18.46
N GLU A 145 -15.19 6.40 19.42
CA GLU A 145 -14.41 6.32 20.64
C GLU A 145 -13.00 5.84 20.27
N VAL A 146 -11.98 6.65 20.58
CA VAL A 146 -10.59 6.20 20.49
C VAL A 146 -10.34 5.35 21.72
N ASP A 147 -10.45 4.03 21.57
CA ASP A 147 -10.15 3.08 22.64
C ASP A 147 -8.63 2.94 22.79
N VAL A 148 -8.04 3.83 23.56
CA VAL A 148 -6.60 3.86 23.80
C VAL A 148 -6.23 2.97 24.99
N ASP A 149 -5.20 2.14 24.84
CA ASP A 149 -4.59 1.41 25.95
C ASP A 149 -3.79 2.40 26.80
N PRO A 150 -4.13 2.62 28.08
CA PRO A 150 -3.41 3.54 28.95
C PRO A 150 -1.99 3.06 29.29
N THR A 151 -1.65 1.81 29.00
CA THR A 151 -0.34 1.22 29.27
C THR A 151 0.72 1.92 28.42
N PRO A 152 1.74 2.56 29.02
CA PRO A 152 2.84 3.15 28.27
C PRO A 152 3.62 2.08 27.50
N LEU A 153 4.18 2.45 26.35
CA LEU A 153 5.04 1.55 25.59
C LEU A 153 6.36 1.28 26.32
N ALA A 154 6.84 0.05 26.21
CA ALA A 154 8.20 -0.34 26.52
C ALA A 154 9.00 -0.55 25.23
N VAL A 155 10.34 -0.56 25.35
CA VAL A 155 11.26 -0.74 24.22
C VAL A 155 10.97 -2.03 23.45
N ASP A 156 10.67 -3.11 24.15
CA ASP A 156 10.36 -4.43 23.60
C ASP A 156 8.93 -4.55 23.05
N THR A 157 8.04 -3.61 23.39
CA THR A 157 6.66 -3.59 22.88
C THR A 157 6.43 -2.51 21.82
N PHE A 158 7.43 -1.66 21.50
CA PHE A 158 7.26 -0.54 20.58
C PHE A 158 6.93 -0.99 19.14
N PHE A 159 7.65 -1.99 18.63
CA PHE A 159 7.41 -2.57 17.30
C PHE A 159 6.37 -3.69 17.38
N VAL A 160 5.43 -3.75 16.43
CA VAL A 160 4.39 -4.80 16.39
C VAL A 160 4.74 -5.92 15.43
N SER A 161 5.29 -5.58 14.27
CA SER A 161 5.70 -6.59 13.28
C SER A 161 7.12 -6.33 12.82
N PRO A 162 8.06 -7.22 13.12
CA PRO A 162 9.44 -7.05 12.68
C PRO A 162 9.63 -7.22 11.18
N GLY A 163 8.60 -7.62 10.42
CA GLY A 163 8.67 -7.84 8.96
C GLY A 163 7.92 -6.81 8.12
N TYR A 164 6.82 -6.24 8.62
CA TYR A 164 5.97 -5.34 7.83
C TYR A 164 6.77 -4.09 7.37
N TRP A 165 6.72 -3.80 6.07
CA TRP A 165 7.50 -2.76 5.34
C TRP A 165 9.01 -2.95 5.20
N ARG A 166 9.59 -4.04 5.71
CA ARG A 166 11.00 -4.36 5.44
C ARG A 166 11.18 -5.05 4.10
N VAL A 167 12.38 -4.92 3.56
CA VAL A 167 12.81 -5.77 2.44
C VAL A 167 12.69 -7.23 2.86
N ASN A 168 11.84 -7.96 2.15
CA ASN A 168 11.66 -9.39 2.33
C ASN A 168 12.73 -10.13 1.50
N ALA A 169 13.96 -10.13 2.02
CA ALA A 169 15.12 -10.66 1.29
C ALA A 169 14.91 -12.11 0.84
N ALA A 170 14.26 -12.95 1.66
CA ALA A 170 13.95 -14.33 1.32
C ALA A 170 13.04 -14.45 0.10
N ARG A 171 11.90 -13.75 0.12
CA ARG A 171 10.96 -13.74 -1.01
C ARG A 171 11.60 -13.16 -2.25
N THR A 172 12.29 -12.02 -2.14
CA THR A 172 12.96 -11.37 -3.26
C THR A 172 14.08 -12.24 -3.86
N ALA A 173 14.83 -12.98 -3.04
CA ALA A 173 15.88 -13.90 -3.51
C ALA A 173 15.30 -15.13 -4.23
N LEU A 174 14.10 -15.58 -3.87
CA LEU A 174 13.35 -16.55 -4.65
C LEU A 174 12.93 -15.94 -5.99
N GLU A 175 12.33 -14.74 -5.99
CA GLU A 175 11.82 -14.06 -7.18
C GLU A 175 12.88 -13.80 -8.26
N LYS A 176 14.08 -13.34 -7.85
CA LYS A 176 15.12 -12.86 -8.78
C LYS A 176 16.06 -13.93 -9.35
N ARG A 177 15.81 -15.22 -9.09
CA ARG A 177 16.51 -16.38 -9.72
C ARG A 177 18.03 -16.24 -9.86
N GLY A 178 18.73 -15.98 -8.76
CA GLY A 178 20.19 -15.99 -8.71
C GLY A 178 20.86 -14.61 -8.64
N GLU A 179 20.10 -13.52 -8.70
CA GLU A 179 20.62 -12.23 -8.25
C GLU A 179 20.80 -12.25 -6.73
N ALA A 180 21.94 -11.73 -6.26
CA ALA A 180 22.17 -11.52 -4.84
C ALA A 180 21.22 -10.44 -4.31
N VAL A 181 20.60 -10.71 -3.16
CA VAL A 181 19.69 -9.78 -2.48
C VAL A 181 20.30 -9.40 -1.14
N VAL A 182 20.51 -8.10 -0.94
CA VAL A 182 21.00 -7.58 0.33
C VAL A 182 19.89 -7.64 1.37
N ARG A 183 20.16 -8.36 2.47
CA ARG A 183 19.27 -8.38 3.62
C ARG A 183 19.58 -7.20 4.54
N PRO A 184 18.62 -6.30 4.83
CA PRO A 184 18.84 -5.26 5.82
C PRO A 184 18.97 -5.89 7.22
N PRO A 185 19.85 -5.37 8.09
CA PRO A 185 19.98 -5.86 9.45
C PRO A 185 18.68 -5.68 10.23
N LEU A 186 18.38 -6.61 11.14
CA LEU A 186 17.23 -6.49 12.04
C LEU A 186 17.36 -5.28 12.93
N ALA A 187 18.50 -5.15 13.63
CA ALA A 187 18.81 -4.03 14.49
C ALA A 187 19.87 -3.11 13.85
N ALA A 188 19.77 -1.82 14.12
CA ALA A 188 20.82 -0.88 13.76
C ALA A 188 22.03 -1.13 14.67
N ARG A 189 23.18 -1.34 14.05
CA ARG A 189 24.44 -1.43 14.78
C ARG A 189 24.93 -0.03 15.16
N GLU A 190 25.81 0.04 16.17
CA GLU A 190 26.37 1.31 16.63
C GLU A 190 27.08 2.09 15.50
N ASP A 191 27.77 1.40 14.60
CA ASP A 191 28.44 2.04 13.45
C ASP A 191 27.44 2.64 12.44
N MET A 192 26.28 2.01 12.25
CA MET A 192 25.21 2.54 11.41
C MET A 192 24.58 3.79 12.02
N ILE A 193 24.30 3.75 13.32
CA ILE A 193 23.76 4.89 14.05
C ILE A 193 24.75 6.05 14.04
N ALA A 194 26.02 5.79 14.34
CA ALA A 194 27.08 6.80 14.30
C ALA A 194 27.26 7.40 12.90
N ALA A 195 27.16 6.59 11.84
CA ALA A 195 27.23 7.08 10.46
C ALA A 195 26.05 8.00 10.11
N ALA A 196 24.84 7.67 10.56
CA ALA A 196 23.67 8.52 10.36
C ALA A 196 23.78 9.84 11.15
N GLU A 197 24.20 9.76 12.41
CA GLU A 197 24.46 10.94 13.25
C GLU A 197 25.52 11.86 12.64
N GLN A 198 26.62 11.29 12.14
CA GLN A 198 27.65 12.05 11.43
C GLN A 198 27.11 12.70 10.16
N ARG A 199 26.34 11.97 9.35
CA ARG A 199 25.73 12.46 8.11
C ARG A 199 24.77 13.62 8.36
N LEU A 200 23.95 13.50 9.41
CA LEU A 200 22.95 14.49 9.79
C LEU A 200 23.54 15.64 10.64
N GLY A 201 24.76 15.49 11.15
CA GLY A 201 25.40 16.48 12.02
C GLY A 201 24.76 16.60 13.41
N VAL A 202 24.06 15.57 13.87
CA VAL A 202 23.32 15.55 15.15
C VAL A 202 23.58 14.28 15.94
N ARG A 203 23.27 14.29 17.24
CA ARG A 203 23.25 13.09 18.08
C ARG A 203 21.80 12.66 18.31
N LEU A 204 21.46 11.42 17.98
CA LEU A 204 20.11 10.92 18.22
C LEU A 204 19.87 10.70 19.73
N PRO A 205 18.63 10.88 20.23
CA PRO A 205 18.27 10.58 21.62
C PRO A 205 18.59 9.14 22.01
N ASP A 206 19.08 8.91 23.24
CA ASP A 206 19.54 7.58 23.68
C ASP A 206 18.43 6.52 23.68
N THR A 207 17.20 6.89 24.02
CA THR A 207 16.04 5.98 23.92
C THR A 207 15.74 5.62 22.47
N LEU A 208 15.80 6.58 21.54
CA LEU A 208 15.63 6.31 20.10
C LEU A 208 16.74 5.40 19.57
N ARG A 209 17.99 5.62 20.00
CA ARG A 209 19.12 4.74 19.67
C ARG A 209 18.91 3.33 20.19
N THR A 210 18.34 3.19 21.39
CA THR A 210 17.98 1.90 21.99
C THR A 210 16.89 1.20 21.18
N LEU A 211 15.85 1.93 20.74
CA LEU A 211 14.83 1.39 19.84
C LEU A 211 15.43 0.90 18.53
N TYR A 212 16.32 1.68 17.91
CA TYR A 212 17.05 1.27 16.71
C TYR A 212 17.92 0.02 16.94
N GLY A 213 18.50 -0.12 18.14
CA GLY A 213 19.26 -1.30 18.54
C GLY A 213 18.40 -2.56 18.77
N VAL A 214 17.08 -2.42 18.91
CA VAL A 214 16.13 -3.54 18.88
C VAL A 214 15.70 -3.81 17.46
N HIS A 215 15.33 -2.76 16.72
CA HIS A 215 14.89 -2.87 15.34
C HIS A 215 15.21 -1.60 14.53
N ASN A 216 15.85 -1.74 13.37
CA ASN A 216 16.22 -0.65 12.48
C ASN A 216 15.02 -0.07 11.70
N GLY A 217 14.11 0.60 12.41
CA GLY A 217 12.85 1.09 11.86
C GLY A 217 11.77 0.00 11.75
N GLY A 218 10.72 0.25 11.00
CA GLY A 218 9.62 -0.71 10.79
C GLY A 218 8.32 -0.34 11.49
N TYR A 219 7.35 -1.23 11.42
CA TYR A 219 5.97 -0.97 11.82
C TYR A 219 5.78 -0.92 13.33
N VAL A 220 5.21 0.19 13.81
CA VAL A 220 4.98 0.50 15.23
C VAL A 220 3.50 0.44 15.62
N ASP A 221 2.63 0.12 14.66
CA ASP A 221 1.16 0.16 14.78
C ASP A 221 0.64 1.57 15.06
N TRP A 222 -0.67 1.69 15.24
CA TRP A 222 -1.37 2.94 15.43
C TRP A 222 -1.09 3.47 16.82
N LEU A 223 -0.08 4.33 16.90
CA LEU A 223 0.31 5.01 18.11
C LEU A 223 -0.31 6.40 18.18
N TYR A 224 -0.68 6.80 19.38
CA TYR A 224 -1.27 8.10 19.67
C TYR A 224 -0.55 8.77 20.82
N VAL A 225 -0.59 10.10 20.83
CA VAL A 225 -0.21 10.92 21.97
C VAL A 225 -1.38 11.82 22.36
N PRO A 226 -1.52 12.17 23.64
CA PRO A 226 -2.60 13.04 24.10
C PRO A 226 -2.31 14.50 23.74
N LEU A 227 -3.31 15.23 23.24
CA LEU A 227 -3.22 16.66 22.93
C LEU A 227 -3.41 17.56 24.16
N LYS A 228 -3.90 16.99 25.27
CA LYS A 228 -4.11 17.69 26.55
C LYS A 228 -3.90 16.73 27.73
N ALA A 229 -3.77 17.28 28.94
CA ALA A 229 -3.43 16.50 30.13
C ALA A 229 -4.44 15.39 30.49
N ASP A 230 -5.75 15.67 30.33
CA ASP A 230 -6.84 14.73 30.60
C ASP A 230 -7.61 14.44 29.31
N PRO A 231 -7.06 13.63 28.39
CA PRO A 231 -7.69 13.31 27.12
C PRO A 231 -8.93 12.42 27.35
N GLN A 232 -10.05 12.79 26.76
CA GLN A 232 -11.21 11.90 26.63
C GLN A 232 -10.97 10.91 25.48
N PRO A 233 -11.69 9.78 25.41
CA PRO A 233 -11.52 8.81 24.33
C PRO A 233 -12.20 9.29 23.04
N VAL A 234 -11.90 10.51 22.59
CA VAL A 234 -12.42 11.13 21.36
C VAL A 234 -11.25 11.59 20.51
N TYR A 235 -11.36 11.47 19.18
CA TYR A 235 -10.24 11.77 18.27
C TYR A 235 -9.66 13.17 18.45
N ASP A 236 -10.47 14.16 18.80
CA ASP A 236 -10.02 15.54 19.00
C ASP A 236 -9.04 15.72 20.18
N ASP A 237 -8.98 14.74 21.10
CA ASP A 237 -8.09 14.77 22.26
C ASP A 237 -6.78 13.98 22.03
N TRP A 238 -6.64 13.32 20.87
CA TRP A 238 -5.51 12.45 20.55
C TRP A 238 -4.92 12.77 19.18
N ARG A 239 -3.60 12.69 19.07
CA ARG A 239 -2.89 12.82 17.80
C ARG A 239 -2.16 11.54 17.46
N GLY A 240 -2.41 11.01 16.27
CA GLY A 240 -1.64 9.88 15.73
C GLY A 240 -0.16 10.26 15.62
N ALA A 241 0.71 9.44 16.20
CA ALA A 241 2.14 9.51 16.05
C ALA A 241 2.59 8.70 14.82
N PHE A 242 3.71 9.07 14.21
CA PHE A 242 4.29 8.37 13.06
C PHE A 242 3.36 8.25 11.84
N SER A 243 2.60 9.31 11.54
CA SER A 243 1.66 9.38 10.41
C SER A 243 0.75 8.15 10.35
N ILE A 244 -0.38 8.21 11.05
CA ILE A 244 -1.26 7.08 11.43
C ILE A 244 -1.49 5.99 10.34
N ASP A 245 -1.58 6.35 9.08
CA ASP A 245 -1.82 5.39 7.98
C ASP A 245 -0.59 4.56 7.59
N TYR A 246 0.63 5.04 7.89
CA TYR A 246 1.87 4.30 7.67
C TYR A 246 2.33 3.61 8.96
N SER A 247 2.23 4.31 10.10
CA SER A 247 2.49 3.76 11.43
C SER A 247 3.84 3.04 11.51
N GLN A 248 4.90 3.74 11.07
CA GLN A 248 6.25 3.17 10.99
C GLN A 248 7.31 4.16 11.47
N LEU A 249 8.41 3.63 11.99
CA LEU A 249 9.64 4.38 12.21
C LEU A 249 10.57 4.20 11.01
N ALA A 250 11.13 5.29 10.47
CA ALA A 250 12.08 5.22 9.37
C ALA A 250 13.41 4.55 9.81
N PRO A 251 14.04 3.69 8.99
CA PRO A 251 15.37 3.15 9.25
C PRO A 251 16.44 4.24 9.38
N VAL A 252 17.47 4.00 10.18
CA VAL A 252 18.49 5.00 10.54
C VAL A 252 19.24 5.57 9.33
N GLU A 253 19.48 4.74 8.31
CA GLU A 253 20.12 5.14 7.05
C GLU A 253 19.25 6.05 6.18
N THR A 254 17.94 6.04 6.39
CA THR A 254 16.97 6.84 5.61
C THR A 254 16.57 8.14 6.29
N LEU A 255 16.93 8.32 7.57
CA LEU A 255 16.71 9.57 8.30
C LEU A 255 17.30 10.74 7.52
N ARG A 256 16.54 11.81 7.40
CA ARG A 256 16.89 12.99 6.62
C ARG A 256 16.22 14.23 7.18
N THR A 257 16.71 15.39 6.76
CA THR A 257 16.11 16.68 7.14
C THR A 257 14.78 16.91 6.41
N VAL A 258 13.93 17.79 6.96
CA VAL A 258 12.72 18.25 6.25
C VAL A 258 13.11 18.97 4.96
N THR A 259 14.20 19.73 4.94
CA THR A 259 14.70 20.38 3.72
C THR A 259 15.02 19.37 2.61
N GLU A 260 15.77 18.31 2.93
CA GLU A 260 16.08 17.25 1.96
C GLU A 260 14.82 16.54 1.45
N HIS A 261 13.79 16.39 2.30
CA HIS A 261 12.52 15.80 1.88
C HIS A 261 11.75 16.68 0.89
N TYR A 262 11.67 17.99 1.14
CA TYR A 262 10.97 18.92 0.26
C TYR A 262 11.67 19.05 -1.10
N HIS A 263 13.00 18.96 -1.15
CA HIS A 263 13.75 18.98 -2.40
C HIS A 263 13.44 17.81 -3.34
N ASP A 264 12.80 16.73 -2.88
CA ASP A 264 12.29 15.68 -3.77
C ASP A 264 11.11 16.16 -4.63
N PHE A 265 10.41 17.22 -4.20
CA PHE A 265 9.14 17.67 -4.77
C PHE A 265 9.16 19.11 -5.29
N THR A 266 9.95 19.98 -4.67
CA THR A 266 10.01 21.41 -5.01
C THR A 266 11.41 21.99 -4.78
N ASP A 267 11.80 22.91 -5.66
CA ASP A 267 13.00 23.74 -5.50
C ASP A 267 12.65 25.17 -5.04
N ASP A 268 11.37 25.46 -4.82
CA ASP A 268 10.92 26.78 -4.38
C ASP A 268 11.21 26.98 -2.88
N PRO A 269 12.12 27.88 -2.49
CA PRO A 269 12.46 28.11 -1.09
C PRO A 269 11.26 28.63 -0.28
N ASP A 270 10.27 29.25 -0.92
CA ASP A 270 9.07 29.77 -0.24
C ASP A 270 8.11 28.64 0.18
N GLU A 271 8.26 27.43 -0.39
CA GLU A 271 7.49 26.24 -0.02
C GLU A 271 8.16 25.40 1.10
N ILE A 272 9.41 25.72 1.47
CA ILE A 272 10.17 24.99 2.49
C ILE A 272 9.86 25.56 3.89
N PRO A 273 9.45 24.74 4.87
CA PRO A 273 9.17 25.21 6.22
C PRO A 273 10.38 25.86 6.91
N ALA A 274 10.12 26.84 7.78
CA ALA A 274 11.18 27.49 8.55
C ALA A 274 11.89 26.50 9.49
N GLY A 275 13.23 26.49 9.47
CA GLY A 275 14.05 25.60 10.29
C GLY A 275 14.08 24.14 9.82
N ALA A 276 13.59 23.86 8.61
CA ALA A 276 13.51 22.51 8.03
C ALA A 276 14.88 21.81 7.91
N ASP A 277 15.99 22.55 7.88
CA ASP A 277 17.36 22.04 7.84
C ASP A 277 17.84 21.48 9.19
N GLN A 278 17.14 21.85 10.28
CA GLN A 278 17.43 21.42 11.65
C GLN A 278 16.39 20.44 12.19
N GLN A 279 15.46 19.99 11.34
CA GLN A 279 14.38 19.08 11.69
C GLN A 279 14.60 17.74 10.99
N ILE A 280 14.79 16.67 11.76
CA ILE A 280 15.01 15.31 11.25
C ILE A 280 13.69 14.55 11.25
N ILE A 281 13.34 13.97 10.11
CA ILE A 281 12.12 13.18 9.94
C ILE A 281 12.30 11.80 10.56
N LEU A 282 11.46 11.46 11.55
CA LEU A 282 11.32 10.08 12.04
C LEU A 282 10.29 9.30 11.21
N GLN A 283 9.27 9.99 10.71
CA GLN A 283 8.29 9.47 9.76
C GLN A 283 7.55 10.62 9.08
N ALA A 284 7.21 10.46 7.80
CA ALA A 284 6.48 11.45 7.03
C ALA A 284 5.47 10.83 6.07
N ARG A 285 4.34 11.51 5.90
CA ARG A 285 3.38 11.31 4.84
C ARG A 285 2.94 12.68 4.33
N TYR A 286 3.47 13.09 3.18
CA TYR A 286 3.25 14.46 2.68
C TYR A 286 3.59 15.48 3.78
N GLY A 287 2.71 16.43 4.10
CA GLY A 287 2.92 17.40 5.17
C GLY A 287 2.80 16.85 6.60
N ASP A 288 2.19 15.67 6.82
CA ASP A 288 2.01 15.05 8.15
C ASP A 288 3.26 14.29 8.59
N MET A 289 3.99 14.82 9.57
CA MET A 289 5.30 14.29 9.97
C MET A 289 5.47 14.19 11.49
N THR A 290 6.29 13.23 11.91
CA THR A 290 6.89 13.18 13.26
C THR A 290 8.37 13.49 13.15
N LEU A 291 8.84 14.51 13.87
CA LEU A 291 10.14 15.14 13.68
C LEU A 291 10.94 15.22 14.99
N LEU A 292 12.26 15.17 14.88
CA LEU A 292 13.19 15.69 15.89
C LEU A 292 13.62 17.11 15.51
N ASP A 293 13.35 18.09 16.36
CA ASP A 293 13.69 19.50 16.12
C ASP A 293 14.90 19.93 16.97
N TYR A 294 16.04 20.17 16.29
CA TYR A 294 17.30 20.60 16.91
C TYR A 294 17.51 22.12 16.89
N SER A 295 16.50 22.90 16.49
CA SER A 295 16.65 24.37 16.35
C SER A 295 17.00 25.12 17.64
N ARG A 296 16.79 24.48 18.80
CA ARG A 296 17.05 25.07 20.12
C ARG A 296 18.31 24.55 20.81
N GLY A 297 19.00 23.57 20.22
CA GLY A 297 20.20 22.99 20.82
C GLY A 297 20.37 21.50 20.53
N PRO A 298 21.34 20.85 21.21
CA PRO A 298 21.71 19.46 20.93
C PRO A 298 20.71 18.42 21.47
N VAL A 299 19.80 18.82 22.35
CA VAL A 299 18.69 17.97 22.82
C VAL A 299 17.47 18.32 21.97
N PRO A 300 16.99 17.42 21.09
CA PRO A 300 15.90 17.73 20.18
C PRO A 300 14.56 17.67 20.91
N ARG A 301 13.66 18.58 20.53
CA ARG A 301 12.23 18.41 20.80
C ARG A 301 11.64 17.37 19.84
N VAL A 302 10.53 16.75 20.22
CA VAL A 302 9.73 15.97 19.26
C VAL A 302 8.54 16.82 18.82
N LEU A 303 8.36 17.00 17.51
CA LEU A 303 7.22 17.69 16.93
C LEU A 303 6.35 16.69 16.17
N ILE A 304 5.04 16.80 16.33
CA ILE A 304 4.08 16.25 15.37
C ILE A 304 3.50 17.44 14.62
N VAL A 305 3.65 17.42 13.30
CA VAL A 305 3.31 18.55 12.44
C VAL A 305 2.44 18.12 11.28
N ASP A 306 1.70 19.08 10.74
CA ASP A 306 1.00 18.98 9.47
C ASP A 306 1.23 20.27 8.66
N TYR A 307 2.22 20.22 7.77
CA TYR A 307 2.56 21.35 6.89
C TYR A 307 1.55 21.57 5.75
N ASP A 308 0.57 20.68 5.56
CA ASP A 308 -0.50 20.87 4.59
C ASP A 308 -1.61 21.79 5.14
N LYS A 309 -1.52 22.20 6.41
CA LYS A 309 -2.40 23.20 7.03
C LYS A 309 -2.09 24.60 6.52
N TYR A 310 -3.04 25.17 5.78
CA TYR A 310 -3.00 26.56 5.34
C TYR A 310 -3.57 27.49 6.42
N ASP A 311 -2.88 28.59 6.72
CA ASP A 311 -3.29 29.65 7.66
C ASP A 311 -3.43 29.24 9.15
N GLU A 312 -2.90 28.07 9.55
CA GLU A 312 -2.87 27.56 10.93
C GLU A 312 -1.43 27.25 11.37
N ASP A 313 -1.19 27.08 12.67
CA ASP A 313 0.10 26.59 13.17
C ASP A 313 0.28 25.15 12.69
N PRO A 314 1.35 24.82 11.92
CA PRO A 314 1.58 23.46 11.47
C PRO A 314 1.94 22.52 12.62
N VAL A 315 2.32 23.02 13.80
CA VAL A 315 2.68 22.19 14.95
C VAL A 315 1.43 21.80 15.73
N ASP A 316 1.04 20.53 15.63
CA ASP A 316 -0.08 19.98 16.39
C ASP A 316 0.27 19.82 17.88
N ILE A 317 1.46 19.31 18.16
CA ILE A 317 1.97 19.10 19.51
C ILE A 317 3.50 19.04 19.52
N ALA A 318 4.10 19.48 20.63
CA ALA A 318 5.53 19.43 20.87
C ALA A 318 5.83 18.80 22.25
N PHE A 319 6.86 17.97 22.29
CA PHE A 319 7.44 17.41 23.51
C PHE A 319 8.86 17.96 23.69
N ASP A 320 9.25 18.22 24.94
CA ASP A 320 10.54 18.82 25.25
C ASP A 320 11.72 17.92 24.87
N ASP A 321 11.52 16.60 24.91
CA ASP A 321 12.48 15.59 24.52
C ASP A 321 11.80 14.29 24.06
N PHE A 322 12.61 13.37 23.53
CA PHE A 322 12.13 12.09 23.02
C PHE A 322 11.62 11.15 24.11
N ASP A 323 12.18 11.20 25.32
CA ASP A 323 11.77 10.33 26.43
C ASP A 323 10.36 10.68 26.90
N THR A 324 10.04 11.98 26.96
CA THR A 324 8.71 12.49 27.28
C THR A 324 7.70 12.11 26.20
N PHE A 325 8.08 12.25 24.92
CA PHE A 325 7.25 11.77 23.80
C PHE A 325 7.00 10.26 23.89
N PHE A 326 8.05 9.46 24.09
CA PHE A 326 7.95 8.00 24.17
C PHE A 326 7.06 7.56 25.35
N ALA A 327 7.19 8.21 26.51
CA ALA A 327 6.35 7.96 27.67
C ALA A 327 4.89 8.36 27.47
N ALA A 328 4.60 9.29 26.54
CA ALA A 328 3.26 9.73 26.20
C ALA A 328 2.57 8.83 25.15
N LEU A 329 3.32 8.03 24.41
CA LEU A 329 2.77 7.13 23.39
C LEU A 329 1.82 6.10 24.00
N ARG A 330 0.69 5.91 23.33
CA ARG A 330 -0.33 4.92 23.65
C ARG A 330 -0.77 4.20 22.39
N ARG A 331 -1.26 2.98 22.52
CA ARG A 331 -1.73 2.17 21.39
C ARG A 331 -3.25 2.14 21.36
N ASP A 332 -3.84 2.07 20.17
CA ASP A 332 -5.27 1.77 20.02
C ASP A 332 -5.55 0.30 20.37
N ARG A 333 -6.38 0.03 21.39
CA ARG A 333 -6.79 -1.32 21.80
C ARG A 333 -7.61 -2.04 20.74
N THR A 334 -8.45 -1.31 19.99
CA THR A 334 -9.35 -1.93 19.02
C THR A 334 -8.59 -2.57 17.87
N ARG A 335 -7.40 -2.04 17.55
CA ARG A 335 -6.49 -2.58 16.54
C ARG A 335 -5.28 -3.33 17.09
N SER A 336 -4.80 -2.98 18.29
CA SER A 336 -3.80 -3.77 19.04
C SER A 336 -4.33 -5.15 19.44
N ARG A 337 -5.60 -5.45 19.18
CA ARG A 337 -6.06 -6.83 18.98
C ARG A 337 -5.33 -7.42 17.76
N ASP A 338 -4.07 -7.80 17.99
CA ASP A 338 -3.32 -8.82 17.24
C ASP A 338 -4.06 -10.16 17.21
N THR A 339 -5.14 -10.31 17.96
CA THR A 339 -6.22 -11.21 17.55
C THR A 339 -7.16 -10.45 16.61
N ALA A 340 -6.85 -10.42 15.31
CA ALA A 340 -7.92 -10.46 14.32
C ALA A 340 -8.95 -11.45 14.87
N PRO A 341 -10.23 -11.06 15.09
CA PRO A 341 -11.16 -11.81 15.93
C PRO A 341 -11.00 -13.29 15.60
N THR A 342 -10.74 -14.15 16.59
CA THR A 342 -10.45 -15.56 16.35
C THR A 342 -11.57 -16.13 15.51
N ARG A 343 -11.34 -16.17 14.18
CA ARG A 343 -12.40 -16.53 13.26
C ARG A 343 -12.45 -18.04 13.26
N PRO A 344 -13.66 -18.62 13.25
CA PRO A 344 -13.79 -20.06 13.23
C PRO A 344 -13.03 -20.61 12.03
N LEU A 345 -12.37 -21.75 12.22
CA LEU A 345 -11.76 -22.50 11.14
C LEU A 345 -12.80 -23.46 10.55
N GLY A 346 -12.77 -23.62 9.23
CA GLY A 346 -13.57 -24.62 8.54
C GLY A 346 -13.14 -26.06 8.85
N ALA A 347 -13.81 -27.02 8.21
CA ALA A 347 -13.43 -28.42 8.30
C ALA A 347 -12.03 -28.66 7.69
N PRO A 348 -11.26 -29.64 8.20
CA PRO A 348 -9.98 -30.03 7.63
C PRO A 348 -10.08 -30.38 6.15
N LEU A 349 -9.01 -30.13 5.42
CA LEU A 349 -8.91 -30.41 4.00
C LEU A 349 -9.00 -31.91 3.68
N SER A 350 -8.66 -32.80 4.63
CA SER A 350 -8.87 -34.25 4.47
C SER A 350 -10.34 -34.64 4.30
N GLU A 351 -11.27 -33.87 4.87
CA GLU A 351 -12.71 -34.13 4.79
C GLU A 351 -13.30 -33.74 3.42
N ALA A 352 -12.59 -32.93 2.64
CA ALA A 352 -12.99 -32.64 1.27
C ALA A 352 -12.75 -33.87 0.36
N ALA A 353 -13.69 -34.06 -0.57
CA ALA A 353 -13.54 -35.04 -1.65
C ALA A 353 -12.24 -34.80 -2.41
N GLN A 354 -11.57 -35.86 -2.84
CA GLN A 354 -10.21 -35.79 -3.39
C GLN A 354 -10.08 -34.82 -4.57
N ASP A 355 -11.09 -34.77 -5.44
CA ASP A 355 -11.21 -33.88 -6.59
C ASP A 355 -11.48 -32.41 -6.21
N HIS A 356 -11.98 -32.15 -5.00
CA HIS A 356 -12.19 -30.81 -4.46
C HIS A 356 -11.01 -30.28 -3.64
N ARG A 357 -10.11 -31.15 -3.17
CA ARG A 357 -8.99 -30.75 -2.29
C ARG A 357 -8.13 -29.65 -2.90
N ALA A 358 -7.78 -29.76 -4.18
CA ALA A 358 -6.99 -28.72 -4.82
C ALA A 358 -7.72 -27.38 -4.86
N ARG A 359 -9.02 -27.39 -5.22
CA ARG A 359 -9.86 -26.19 -5.23
C ARG A 359 -10.05 -25.58 -3.84
N ARG A 360 -10.05 -26.38 -2.78
CA ARG A 360 -10.20 -25.88 -1.40
C ARG A 360 -8.87 -25.43 -0.79
N PHE A 361 -7.77 -26.04 -1.23
CA PHE A 361 -6.42 -25.63 -0.87
C PHE A 361 -6.09 -24.27 -1.48
N TRP A 362 -6.29 -24.13 -2.79
CA TRP A 362 -6.12 -22.88 -3.52
C TRP A 362 -7.33 -21.96 -3.32
N GLY A 363 -7.12 -20.68 -3.05
CA GLY A 363 -8.25 -19.74 -3.00
C GLY A 363 -8.60 -19.13 -4.36
N ALA A 364 -9.78 -18.53 -4.44
CA ALA A 364 -10.23 -17.68 -5.53
C ALA A 364 -9.43 -16.37 -5.58
N GLY A 365 -8.99 -15.99 -6.77
CA GLY A 365 -8.79 -14.57 -7.09
C GLY A 365 -7.48 -13.89 -6.70
N SER A 366 -6.43 -14.62 -6.31
CA SER A 366 -5.11 -13.99 -6.13
C SER A 366 -4.12 -14.54 -7.16
N ALA A 367 -3.72 -13.69 -8.10
CA ALA A 367 -2.48 -13.86 -8.84
C ALA A 367 -1.34 -13.94 -7.82
N HIS A 368 -0.44 -14.90 -8.00
CA HIS A 368 0.74 -15.02 -7.16
C HIS A 368 1.60 -13.73 -7.23
N PRO A 369 2.31 -13.29 -6.17
CA PRO A 369 3.27 -12.19 -6.31
C PRO A 369 4.30 -12.43 -7.44
N PHE A 370 4.62 -13.70 -7.71
CA PHE A 370 5.53 -14.13 -8.78
C PHE A 370 4.84 -14.31 -10.14
N HIS A 371 3.55 -13.95 -10.27
CA HIS A 371 2.74 -14.13 -11.48
C HIS A 371 3.32 -13.41 -12.71
N ALA A 372 4.05 -12.32 -12.53
CA ALA A 372 4.73 -11.64 -13.63
C ALA A 372 5.92 -12.43 -14.21
N ASN A 373 6.50 -13.37 -13.43
CA ASN A 373 7.76 -14.06 -13.76
C ASN A 373 7.63 -15.58 -13.89
N ALA A 374 6.47 -16.16 -13.61
CA ALA A 374 6.21 -17.59 -13.78
C ALA A 374 5.71 -17.86 -15.20
N GLY A 375 6.44 -18.68 -15.97
CA GLY A 375 6.13 -18.97 -17.38
C GLY A 375 4.85 -19.80 -17.59
N ALA A 376 4.32 -20.39 -16.52
CA ALA A 376 3.16 -21.30 -16.54
C ALA A 376 2.05 -20.89 -15.54
N ALA A 377 1.97 -19.63 -15.12
CA ALA A 377 1.15 -19.22 -13.96
C ALA A 377 -0.37 -19.51 -14.09
N GLU A 378 -0.90 -19.68 -15.33
CA GLU A 378 -2.31 -20.01 -15.59
C GLU A 378 -2.58 -21.51 -15.83
N HIS A 379 -1.55 -22.34 -16.01
CA HIS A 379 -1.68 -23.76 -16.32
C HIS A 379 -0.83 -24.51 -15.30
N GLY A 380 -1.45 -25.14 -14.30
CA GLY A 380 -0.73 -25.83 -13.23
C GLY A 380 0.36 -26.79 -13.73
N ALA A 381 1.25 -27.22 -12.84
CA ALA A 381 2.50 -27.88 -13.22
C ALA A 381 2.28 -29.15 -14.05
N ASP A 382 2.78 -29.17 -15.28
CA ASP A 382 2.72 -30.34 -16.17
C ASP A 382 3.83 -31.37 -15.85
N ASP A 383 3.78 -32.51 -16.53
CA ASP A 383 4.74 -33.61 -16.30
C ASP A 383 6.19 -33.19 -16.62
N ASP A 384 6.39 -32.34 -17.63
CA ASP A 384 7.71 -31.84 -18.03
C ASP A 384 8.29 -30.92 -16.95
N LEU A 385 7.48 -30.02 -16.38
CA LEU A 385 7.89 -29.16 -15.27
C LEU A 385 8.19 -29.97 -14.01
N VAL A 386 7.38 -30.98 -13.70
CA VAL A 386 7.62 -31.87 -12.56
C VAL A 386 8.94 -32.62 -12.74
N ALA A 387 9.17 -33.21 -13.92
CA ALA A 387 10.40 -33.93 -14.22
C ALA A 387 11.63 -33.02 -14.17
N ALA A 388 11.54 -31.83 -14.76
CA ALA A 388 12.62 -30.83 -14.72
C ALA A 388 12.92 -30.39 -13.28
N THR A 389 11.88 -30.22 -12.45
CA THR A 389 12.03 -29.85 -11.05
C THR A 389 12.70 -30.95 -10.23
N HIS A 390 12.27 -32.21 -10.39
CA HIS A 390 12.94 -33.34 -9.73
C HIS A 390 14.41 -33.45 -10.12
N ALA A 391 14.71 -33.33 -11.42
CA ALA A 391 16.08 -33.39 -11.93
C ALA A 391 16.95 -32.26 -11.36
N ARG A 392 16.41 -31.03 -11.29
CA ARG A 392 17.10 -29.85 -10.78
C ARG A 392 17.36 -29.93 -9.27
N LEU A 393 16.39 -30.40 -8.50
CA LEU A 393 16.50 -30.50 -7.04
C LEU A 393 17.25 -31.76 -6.58
N GLY A 394 17.37 -32.78 -7.43
CA GLY A 394 17.97 -34.07 -7.06
C GLY A 394 17.14 -34.88 -6.06
N VAL A 395 15.84 -34.56 -5.93
CA VAL A 395 14.88 -35.25 -5.04
C VAL A 395 13.56 -35.49 -5.76
N THR A 396 12.77 -36.43 -5.26
CA THR A 396 11.38 -36.64 -5.69
C THR A 396 10.45 -35.89 -4.75
N LEU A 397 9.62 -34.98 -5.29
CA LEU A 397 8.62 -34.25 -4.50
C LEU A 397 7.46 -35.19 -4.11
N PRO A 398 6.80 -34.96 -2.96
CA PRO A 398 5.64 -35.75 -2.54
C PRO A 398 4.52 -35.75 -3.59
N ALA A 399 3.91 -36.92 -3.83
CA ALA A 399 2.85 -37.06 -4.84
C ALA A 399 1.62 -36.18 -4.56
N GLY A 400 1.25 -36.02 -3.27
CA GLY A 400 0.19 -35.12 -2.84
C GLY A 400 0.49 -33.64 -3.15
N LEU A 401 1.75 -33.23 -3.04
CA LEU A 401 2.19 -31.87 -3.39
C LEU A 401 2.09 -31.64 -4.89
N ILE A 402 2.59 -32.61 -5.68
CA ILE A 402 2.50 -32.56 -7.15
C ILE A 402 1.05 -32.44 -7.61
N THR A 403 0.13 -33.15 -6.97
CA THR A 403 -1.31 -33.09 -7.30
C THR A 403 -1.88 -31.68 -7.06
N LEU A 404 -1.50 -31.02 -5.97
CA LEU A 404 -1.93 -29.65 -5.70
C LEU A 404 -1.32 -28.67 -6.72
N TRP A 405 -0.04 -28.79 -7.05
CA TRP A 405 0.63 -27.88 -7.99
C TRP A 405 0.19 -28.08 -9.45
N ARG A 406 -0.25 -29.29 -9.82
CA ARG A 406 -0.92 -29.58 -11.10
C ARG A 406 -2.22 -28.81 -11.29
N ALA A 407 -2.95 -28.54 -10.22
CA ALA A 407 -4.15 -27.72 -10.28
C ALA A 407 -3.81 -26.23 -10.37
N LYS A 408 -2.76 -25.78 -9.67
CA LYS A 408 -2.27 -24.40 -9.69
C LYS A 408 -0.81 -24.34 -9.26
N ASN A 409 0.08 -23.82 -10.11
CA ASN A 409 1.53 -23.82 -9.87
C ASN A 409 1.97 -22.65 -8.96
N GLY A 410 1.64 -22.72 -7.68
CA GLY A 410 1.87 -21.65 -6.69
C GLY A 410 0.74 -20.61 -6.67
N GLY A 411 0.76 -19.73 -5.66
CA GLY A 411 -0.35 -18.77 -5.47
C GLY A 411 -0.80 -18.62 -4.02
N GLY A 412 -1.78 -17.74 -3.80
CA GLY A 412 -2.45 -17.64 -2.51
C GLY A 412 -3.21 -18.92 -2.16
N VAL A 413 -3.01 -19.42 -0.95
CA VAL A 413 -3.74 -20.56 -0.39
C VAL A 413 -4.90 -20.10 0.51
N ALA A 414 -6.03 -20.79 0.41
CA ALA A 414 -7.17 -20.59 1.30
C ALA A 414 -7.05 -21.46 2.55
N SER A 415 -6.65 -22.72 2.39
CA SER A 415 -6.47 -23.67 3.50
C SER A 415 -5.05 -23.57 4.07
N ARG A 416 -4.83 -22.58 4.94
CA ARG A 416 -3.49 -22.22 5.45
C ARG A 416 -3.24 -22.47 6.93
N PHE A 417 -4.26 -22.81 7.70
CA PHE A 417 -4.14 -22.95 9.16
C PHE A 417 -4.17 -24.41 9.60
N VAL A 418 -3.46 -24.73 10.67
CA VAL A 418 -3.65 -25.97 11.44
C VAL A 418 -4.11 -25.61 12.86
N GLY A 419 -4.70 -26.58 13.56
CA GLY A 419 -5.16 -26.41 14.94
C GLY A 419 -6.63 -26.02 15.05
N THR A 420 -6.95 -25.24 16.08
CA THR A 420 -8.32 -24.81 16.43
C THR A 420 -8.46 -23.29 16.33
N ALA A 421 -9.65 -22.73 16.52
CA ALA A 421 -9.85 -21.28 16.44
C ALA A 421 -9.00 -20.50 17.48
N ASP A 422 -8.83 -21.07 18.68
CA ASP A 422 -8.13 -20.43 19.81
C ASP A 422 -6.63 -20.72 19.83
N ASP A 423 -6.20 -21.77 19.13
CA ASP A 423 -4.81 -22.20 19.01
C ASP A 423 -4.55 -22.64 17.57
N ARG A 424 -4.35 -21.66 16.70
CA ARG A 424 -4.06 -21.87 15.27
C ARG A 424 -2.64 -21.46 14.93
N THR A 425 -2.00 -22.28 14.11
CA THR A 425 -0.75 -21.91 13.45
C THR A 425 -1.03 -21.69 11.97
N GLU A 426 -0.59 -20.55 11.45
CA GLU A 426 -0.58 -20.32 10.01
C GLU A 426 0.65 -20.99 9.39
N VAL A 427 0.40 -21.92 8.49
CA VAL A 427 1.42 -22.76 7.86
C VAL A 427 2.04 -22.05 6.66
N MET A 428 1.23 -21.68 5.67
CA MET A 428 1.70 -21.16 4.37
C MET A 428 0.70 -20.14 3.81
N ARG A 429 1.15 -19.09 3.15
CA ARG A 429 0.29 -18.08 2.49
C ARG A 429 0.42 -18.10 0.98
N PHE A 430 1.65 -18.16 0.51
CA PHE A 430 2.03 -18.00 -0.89
C PHE A 430 3.16 -18.97 -1.27
N PRO A 431 2.86 -20.28 -1.33
CA PRO A 431 3.82 -21.25 -1.82
C PRO A 431 4.28 -20.92 -3.25
N VAL A 432 5.58 -21.09 -3.48
CA VAL A 432 6.22 -20.73 -4.75
C VAL A 432 5.91 -21.73 -5.87
N PRO A 433 5.94 -21.32 -7.15
CA PRO A 433 5.84 -22.25 -8.27
C PRO A 433 6.99 -23.25 -8.27
N MET A 434 6.80 -24.43 -8.86
CA MET A 434 7.78 -25.53 -8.82
C MET A 434 9.18 -25.12 -9.30
N GLU A 435 9.25 -24.28 -10.32
CA GLU A 435 10.51 -23.80 -10.89
C GLU A 435 11.27 -22.83 -9.97
N TYR A 436 10.64 -22.34 -8.89
CA TYR A 436 11.24 -21.49 -7.87
C TYR A 436 11.61 -22.23 -6.58
N ILE A 437 11.18 -23.48 -6.41
CA ILE A 437 11.61 -24.31 -5.28
C ILE A 437 13.12 -24.48 -5.37
N VAL A 438 13.83 -24.23 -4.27
CA VAL A 438 15.29 -24.37 -4.15
C VAL A 438 15.64 -24.97 -2.80
N SER A 439 16.89 -25.39 -2.60
CA SER A 439 17.35 -25.75 -1.26
C SER A 439 17.49 -24.51 -0.37
N LEU A 440 17.42 -24.68 0.95
CA LEU A 440 17.67 -23.60 1.91
C LEU A 440 19.11 -23.09 1.79
N ALA A 441 20.07 -23.96 1.46
CA ALA A 441 21.45 -23.56 1.17
C ALA A 441 21.50 -22.62 -0.04
N GLU A 442 20.86 -22.98 -1.15
CA GLU A 442 20.81 -22.15 -2.35
C GLU A 442 20.07 -20.82 -2.11
N LEU A 443 18.97 -20.83 -1.36
CA LEU A 443 18.30 -19.58 -0.95
C LEU A 443 19.24 -18.71 -0.11
N SER A 444 19.96 -19.31 0.84
CA SER A 444 20.91 -18.60 1.69
C SER A 444 22.06 -17.99 0.88
N ASP A 445 22.56 -18.67 -0.14
CA ASP A 445 23.67 -18.18 -0.97
C ASP A 445 23.26 -16.98 -1.85
N ARG A 446 21.96 -16.86 -2.14
CA ARG A 446 21.40 -15.71 -2.86
C ARG A 446 21.18 -14.49 -1.97
N ILE A 447 21.37 -14.61 -0.66
CA ILE A 447 21.15 -13.52 0.29
C ILE A 447 22.49 -13.05 0.82
N GLU A 448 22.78 -11.76 0.67
CA GLU A 448 23.89 -11.13 1.36
C GLU A 448 23.44 -10.77 2.78
N PHE A 449 23.86 -11.59 3.74
CA PHE A 449 23.55 -11.39 5.15
C PHE A 449 24.38 -10.25 5.75
N PRO A 450 23.79 -9.44 6.64
CA PRO A 450 24.52 -8.37 7.30
C PRO A 450 25.63 -8.94 8.21
N PRO A 451 26.75 -8.21 8.40
CA PRO A 451 27.83 -8.68 9.25
C PRO A 451 27.36 -9.00 10.67
N GLY A 452 27.74 -10.17 11.17
CA GLY A 452 27.34 -10.69 12.47
C GLY A 452 26.17 -11.70 12.42
N GLU A 453 25.42 -11.73 11.32
CA GLU A 453 24.43 -12.79 11.09
C GLU A 453 25.07 -14.02 10.44
N THR A 454 24.73 -15.20 10.93
CA THR A 454 25.12 -16.47 10.30
C THR A 454 24.16 -16.79 9.15
N PRO A 455 24.65 -16.95 7.90
CA PRO A 455 23.82 -17.38 6.79
C PRO A 455 23.09 -18.69 7.11
N TRP A 456 21.83 -18.82 6.66
CA TRP A 456 21.00 -19.98 6.98
C TRP A 456 21.60 -21.31 6.51
N GLY A 457 22.27 -21.31 5.35
CA GLY A 457 22.97 -22.49 4.82
C GLY A 457 24.10 -22.98 5.72
N GLN A 458 24.73 -22.08 6.48
CA GLN A 458 25.76 -22.42 7.47
C GLN A 458 25.15 -22.76 8.84
N ARG A 459 24.08 -22.07 9.22
CA ARG A 459 23.40 -22.26 10.52
C ARG A 459 22.75 -23.64 10.63
N HIS A 460 22.17 -24.14 9.55
CA HIS A 460 21.35 -25.36 9.55
C HIS A 460 22.09 -26.50 8.86
N PRO A 461 22.58 -27.52 9.60
CA PRO A 461 23.20 -28.69 9.00
C PRO A 461 22.24 -29.41 8.04
N GLY A 462 22.75 -29.72 6.84
CA GLY A 462 21.96 -30.34 5.78
C GLY A 462 20.99 -29.38 5.08
N ALA A 463 21.27 -28.07 5.08
CA ALA A 463 20.43 -27.08 4.39
C ALA A 463 20.28 -27.32 2.87
N ASP A 464 21.21 -28.05 2.25
CA ASP A 464 21.14 -28.55 0.87
C ASP A 464 20.05 -29.62 0.69
N ARG A 465 19.58 -30.24 1.77
CA ARG A 465 18.50 -31.25 1.82
C ARG A 465 17.17 -30.68 2.32
N LEU A 466 17.07 -29.37 2.50
CA LEU A 466 15.84 -28.68 2.93
C LEU A 466 15.26 -27.91 1.74
N MET A 467 14.15 -28.37 1.15
CA MET A 467 13.54 -27.70 -0.01
C MET A 467 12.54 -26.63 0.43
N VAL A 468 12.69 -25.41 -0.06
CA VAL A 468 11.87 -24.26 0.33
C VAL A 468 10.59 -24.21 -0.53
N LEU A 469 9.44 -24.42 0.11
CA LEU A 469 8.12 -24.27 -0.52
C LEU A 469 7.59 -22.84 -0.41
N GLU A 470 7.93 -22.15 0.66
CA GLU A 470 7.61 -20.75 0.90
C GLU A 470 8.68 -20.13 1.78
N ALA A 471 9.02 -18.87 1.53
CA ALA A 471 9.81 -18.05 2.45
C ALA A 471 9.24 -16.63 2.54
N ASP A 472 9.16 -16.11 3.76
CA ASP A 472 8.63 -14.79 4.07
C ASP A 472 9.40 -14.19 5.26
N HIS A 473 10.31 -13.26 4.97
CA HIS A 473 11.33 -12.77 5.90
C HIS A 473 12.14 -13.93 6.49
N ASP A 474 12.03 -14.18 7.80
CA ASP A 474 12.67 -15.30 8.48
C ASP A 474 11.77 -16.54 8.58
N ARG A 475 10.51 -16.48 8.12
CA ARG A 475 9.63 -17.65 8.07
C ARG A 475 9.91 -18.48 6.84
N ALA A 476 9.74 -19.80 6.96
CA ALA A 476 9.74 -20.70 5.82
C ALA A 476 8.90 -21.94 6.04
N VAL A 477 8.45 -22.54 4.93
CA VAL A 477 7.92 -23.90 4.90
C VAL A 477 8.90 -24.76 4.12
N LEU A 478 9.40 -25.82 4.75
CA LEU A 478 10.48 -26.64 4.21
C LEU A 478 10.04 -28.11 4.09
N LEU A 479 10.45 -28.77 3.01
CA LEU A 479 10.51 -30.23 2.94
C LEU A 479 11.88 -30.70 3.44
N ASP A 480 11.90 -31.56 4.46
CA ASP A 480 13.11 -32.04 5.12
C ASP A 480 13.49 -33.44 4.66
N TYR A 481 14.46 -33.51 3.74
CA TYR A 481 15.00 -34.76 3.19
C TYR A 481 16.27 -35.24 3.92
N ARG A 482 16.58 -34.72 5.11
CA ARG A 482 17.81 -35.11 5.82
C ARG A 482 17.78 -36.57 6.29
N ASP A 483 16.60 -37.09 6.59
CA ASP A 483 16.42 -38.44 7.14
C ASP A 483 16.15 -39.52 6.06
N GLY A 484 15.84 -39.13 4.82
CA GLY A 484 15.47 -40.09 3.77
C GLY A 484 14.90 -39.47 2.50
N PRO A 485 14.38 -40.32 1.58
CA PRO A 485 13.71 -39.89 0.37
C PRO A 485 12.27 -39.40 0.61
N ASP A 486 11.66 -39.77 1.74
CA ASP A 486 10.32 -39.34 2.13
C ASP A 486 10.45 -38.15 3.10
N PRO A 487 10.14 -36.92 2.66
CA PRO A 487 10.44 -35.73 3.45
C PRO A 487 9.36 -35.44 4.50
N ALA A 488 9.80 -35.06 5.70
CA ALA A 488 8.94 -34.37 6.66
C ALA A 488 8.65 -32.94 6.21
N VAL A 489 7.61 -32.31 6.76
CA VAL A 489 7.36 -30.87 6.54
C VAL A 489 7.69 -30.08 7.81
N LEU A 490 8.49 -29.02 7.67
CA LEU A 490 8.82 -28.10 8.74
C LEU A 490 8.11 -26.76 8.49
N VAL A 491 7.43 -26.25 9.50
CA VAL A 491 6.84 -24.89 9.52
C VAL A 491 7.68 -24.05 10.45
N VAL A 492 8.53 -23.21 9.87
CA VAL A 492 9.56 -22.43 10.58
C VAL A 492 9.07 -21.00 10.74
N THR A 493 8.97 -20.54 11.98
CA THR A 493 8.59 -19.16 12.29
C THR A 493 9.78 -18.19 12.25
N ASP A 494 10.99 -18.71 12.45
CA ASP A 494 12.23 -17.95 12.51
C ASP A 494 13.43 -18.84 12.14
N LEU A 495 13.96 -18.70 10.92
CA LEU A 495 15.19 -19.35 10.43
C LEU A 495 16.45 -18.90 11.21
N GLY A 496 16.30 -17.90 12.08
CA GLY A 496 17.21 -17.52 13.15
C GLY A 496 17.49 -18.62 14.17
N ARG A 497 16.49 -19.48 14.43
CA ARG A 497 16.47 -20.42 15.55
C ARG A 497 16.73 -21.87 15.12
N PRO A 498 17.13 -22.76 16.05
CA PRO A 498 17.30 -24.18 15.75
C PRO A 498 16.03 -24.82 15.18
N LEU A 499 16.16 -25.62 14.11
CA LEU A 499 15.03 -26.32 13.48
C LEU A 499 14.43 -27.44 14.35
N THR A 500 14.99 -27.72 15.52
CA THR A 500 14.43 -28.67 16.50
C THR A 500 13.24 -28.09 17.27
N GLU A 501 13.05 -26.77 17.24
CA GLU A 501 12.00 -26.06 17.98
C GLU A 501 10.76 -25.75 17.11
N VAL A 502 10.77 -26.18 15.84
CA VAL A 502 9.74 -25.83 14.85
C VAL A 502 8.64 -26.89 14.80
N SER A 503 7.47 -26.49 14.29
CA SER A 503 6.38 -27.44 14.03
C SER A 503 6.77 -28.40 12.92
N ARG A 504 6.76 -29.71 13.21
CA ARG A 504 7.12 -30.79 12.27
C ARG A 504 5.91 -31.69 12.00
N PHE A 505 5.69 -31.99 10.72
CA PHE A 505 4.73 -32.97 10.25
C PHE A 505 5.49 -34.15 9.64
N GLU A 506 4.99 -35.36 9.84
CA GLU A 506 5.65 -36.60 9.39
C GLU A 506 5.91 -36.61 7.88
N ASP A 507 4.93 -36.16 7.11
CA ASP A 507 5.00 -36.01 5.66
C ASP A 507 4.03 -34.91 5.17
N TRP A 508 3.99 -34.71 3.84
CA TRP A 508 3.09 -33.74 3.21
C TRP A 508 1.61 -34.05 3.41
N ASP A 509 1.22 -35.32 3.37
CA ASP A 509 -0.19 -35.71 3.47
C ASP A 509 -0.71 -35.53 4.89
N ALA A 510 0.14 -35.75 5.91
CA ALA A 510 -0.13 -35.46 7.32
C ALA A 510 -0.35 -33.97 7.58
N LEU A 511 0.38 -33.09 6.87
CA LEU A 511 0.12 -31.65 6.89
C LEU A 511 -1.22 -31.34 6.22
N VAL A 512 -1.41 -31.78 4.97
CA VAL A 512 -2.62 -31.54 4.18
C VAL A 512 -3.87 -32.00 4.93
N ALA A 513 -3.81 -33.11 5.65
CA ALA A 513 -4.95 -33.61 6.41
C ALA A 513 -5.40 -32.66 7.53
N GLN A 514 -4.52 -31.79 8.02
CA GLN A 514 -4.81 -30.87 9.12
C GLN A 514 -5.11 -29.44 8.65
N LEU A 515 -4.80 -29.11 7.39
CA LEU A 515 -5.01 -27.77 6.86
C LEU A 515 -6.50 -27.40 6.86
N ARG A 516 -6.78 -26.18 7.28
CA ARG A 516 -8.11 -25.58 7.37
C ARG A 516 -8.07 -24.18 6.79
N PHE A 517 -9.18 -23.76 6.20
CA PHE A 517 -9.40 -22.37 5.84
C PHE A 517 -10.07 -21.64 7.01
N GLN A 518 -9.75 -20.35 7.20
CA GLN A 518 -10.44 -19.48 8.16
C GLN A 518 -11.86 -19.16 7.71
N ILE A 519 -12.80 -18.68 8.51
CA ILE A 519 -14.10 -18.21 7.98
C ILE A 519 -14.11 -16.68 8.00
N GLY A 520 -13.89 -16.07 6.83
CA GLY A 520 -13.94 -14.62 6.62
C GLY A 520 -12.60 -13.88 6.72
N GLY A 521 -12.63 -12.61 6.28
CA GLY A 521 -11.54 -11.61 6.19
C GLY A 521 -10.24 -12.13 5.56
N TRP A 522 -10.31 -12.21 4.24
CA TRP A 522 -9.29 -12.71 3.34
C TRP A 522 -8.51 -11.57 2.70
N ASP A 523 -8.43 -10.43 3.37
CA ASP A 523 -7.95 -9.18 2.77
C ASP A 523 -6.45 -9.27 2.41
N ASP A 524 -5.73 -10.22 2.99
CA ASP A 524 -4.30 -10.45 2.80
C ASP A 524 -3.96 -11.65 1.89
N VAL A 525 -4.94 -12.48 1.50
CA VAL A 525 -4.70 -13.73 0.73
C VAL A 525 -5.90 -14.13 -0.15
N ALA A 526 -5.86 -15.33 -0.73
CA ALA A 526 -6.94 -15.87 -1.53
C ALA A 526 -8.11 -16.34 -0.66
N ALA A 527 -9.32 -15.89 -0.98
CA ALA A 527 -10.54 -16.35 -0.32
C ALA A 527 -10.91 -17.76 -0.77
N PRO A 528 -11.56 -18.61 0.06
CA PRO A 528 -12.17 -19.84 -0.40
C PRO A 528 -13.12 -19.57 -1.56
N HIS A 529 -13.26 -20.55 -2.46
CA HIS A 529 -14.28 -20.45 -3.50
C HIS A 529 -15.67 -20.34 -2.88
N PRO A 530 -16.62 -19.57 -3.48
CA PRO A 530 -17.94 -19.35 -2.90
C PRO A 530 -18.73 -20.62 -2.56
N ASP A 531 -18.49 -21.71 -3.29
CA ASP A 531 -19.17 -23.00 -3.10
C ASP A 531 -18.61 -23.81 -1.91
N GLU A 532 -17.52 -23.36 -1.28
CA GLU A 532 -16.87 -24.00 -0.12
C GLU A 532 -17.17 -23.29 1.22
N LEU A 533 -17.84 -22.12 1.18
CA LEU A 533 -18.34 -21.37 2.34
C LEU A 533 -19.75 -21.82 2.69
#